data_AF-A0A0H2U8Y6-F1
#
_entry.id   AF-A0A0H2U8Y6-F1
#
_cell.length_a   1.000
_cell.length_b   1.000
_cell.length_c   1.000
_cell.angle_alpha   90.00
_cell.angle_beta   90.00
_cell.angle_gamma   90.00
#
_symmetry.space_group_name_H-M   'P 1'
#
loop_
_entity.id
_entity.type
_entity.pdbx_description
1 polymer ?
#
loop_
_entity_poly.entity_id
_entity_poly.type
_entity_poly.pdbx_seq_one_letter_code
_entity_poly.pdbx_strand_id
1 'polypeptide(L)'
;DFSFSDMYKPTHRRLVHLLSYLINFVRFRQGHAELFVEHYDRVNDAKARIDELYAANQDMEARMDGLRRNRRNMEALAQEKTRRNEDLKRRLLELRRNQERVAVRLEEAKAKKTELAGRLEARTADKLALKQESAKLRPYTLQSPSALQASLADLSATLNAERAHIDSLDRRARALQTSSDSFTVVSADVASCIKLLEEVAGDLAKEDEETARKSRQHDALAERRGGVKAIE
;
A
#
# COMPACT_ATOMS: atom_id res chain seq x y z
N ASP A 1 127.61 0.51 54.39
CA ASP A 1 127.92 1.94 54.59
C ASP A 1 128.95 2.45 53.63
N PHE A 2 128.50 3.32 52.72
CA PHE A 2 129.34 4.15 51.88
C PHE A 2 129.53 5.50 52.58
N SER A 3 130.76 5.98 52.68
CA SER A 3 131.09 7.22 53.40
C SER A 3 131.87 8.19 52.51
N PHE A 4 131.83 9.49 52.81
CA PHE A 4 132.60 10.49 52.06
C PHE A 4 134.12 10.23 52.06
N SER A 5 134.64 9.56 53.09
CA SER A 5 136.04 9.09 53.13
C SER A 5 136.39 8.08 52.04
N ASP A 6 135.42 7.28 51.57
CA ASP A 6 135.62 6.32 50.48
C ASP A 6 135.79 7.00 49.11
N MET A 7 135.37 8.26 48.97
CA MET A 7 135.55 9.05 47.74
C MET A 7 136.87 9.83 47.70
N TYR A 8 137.28 10.44 48.81
CA TYR A 8 138.43 11.36 48.82
C TYR A 8 139.72 10.73 49.41
N LYS A 9 139.65 9.59 50.11
CA LYS A 9 140.80 8.79 50.59
C LYS A 9 140.50 7.28 50.50
N PRO A 10 140.41 6.72 49.28
CA PRO A 10 140.04 5.32 49.10
C PRO A 10 141.09 4.38 49.69
N THR A 11 140.67 3.46 50.56
CA THR A 11 141.51 2.36 51.02
C THR A 11 141.25 1.15 50.14
N HIS A 12 142.30 0.51 49.60
CA HIS A 12 142.19 -0.61 48.66
C HIS A 12 141.18 -1.69 49.12
N ARG A 13 141.24 -2.10 50.40
CA ARG A 13 140.34 -3.10 50.97
C ARG A 13 138.86 -2.70 50.93
N ARG A 14 138.55 -1.43 51.23
CA ARG A 14 137.16 -0.91 51.22
C ARG A 14 136.66 -0.72 49.79
N LEU A 15 137.51 -0.21 48.91
CA LEU A 15 137.19 -0.02 47.50
C LEU A 15 136.88 -1.34 46.79
N VAL A 16 137.70 -2.38 47.01
CA VAL A 16 137.45 -3.72 46.47
C VAL A 16 136.11 -4.26 46.96
N HIS A 17 135.81 -4.14 48.25
CA HIS A 17 134.55 -4.62 48.82
C HIS A 17 133.32 -3.88 48.26
N LEU A 18 133.38 -2.55 48.17
CA LEU A 18 132.32 -1.72 47.60
C LEU A 18 132.10 -2.01 46.11
N LEU A 19 133.18 -2.14 45.34
CA LEU A 19 133.09 -2.49 43.91
C LEU A 19 132.59 -3.92 43.70
N SER A 20 132.99 -4.88 44.54
CA SER A 20 132.44 -6.24 44.47
C SER A 20 130.94 -6.28 44.74
N TYR A 21 130.45 -5.53 45.73
CA TYR A 21 129.01 -5.41 45.97
C TYR A 21 128.27 -4.69 44.85
N LEU A 22 128.87 -3.63 44.28
CA LEU A 22 128.30 -2.95 43.12
C LEU A 22 128.23 -3.89 41.90
N ILE A 23 129.29 -4.66 41.64
CA ILE A 23 129.32 -5.66 40.55
C ILE A 23 128.26 -6.74 40.79
N ASN A 24 128.13 -7.24 42.01
CA ASN A 24 127.10 -8.25 42.35
C ASN A 24 125.69 -7.68 42.20
N PHE A 25 125.46 -6.43 42.62
CA PHE A 25 124.19 -5.74 42.43
C PHE A 25 123.87 -5.52 40.95
N VAL A 26 124.84 -5.08 40.14
CA VAL A 26 124.67 -4.90 38.70
C VAL A 26 124.40 -6.24 38.01
N ARG A 27 125.11 -7.31 38.39
CA ARG A 27 124.85 -8.68 37.87
C ARG A 27 123.47 -9.19 38.25
N PHE A 28 123.04 -8.98 39.49
CA PHE A 28 121.69 -9.32 39.95
C PHE A 28 120.64 -8.53 39.17
N ARG A 29 120.82 -7.21 39.05
CA ARG A 29 119.93 -6.35 38.26
C ARG A 29 119.88 -6.78 36.81
N GLN A 30 121.00 -7.13 36.20
CA GLN A 30 121.06 -7.57 34.80
C GLN A 30 120.39 -8.94 34.60
N GLY A 31 120.58 -9.88 35.53
CA GLY A 31 119.93 -11.19 35.47
C GLY A 31 118.42 -11.16 35.75
N HIS A 32 117.92 -10.15 36.48
CA HIS A 32 116.51 -10.04 36.85
C HIS A 32 115.75 -8.91 36.13
N ALA A 33 116.43 -8.05 35.36
CA ALA A 33 115.80 -6.93 34.64
C ALA A 33 114.78 -7.43 33.62
N GLU A 34 115.10 -8.48 32.87
CA GLU A 34 114.19 -9.04 31.85
C GLU A 34 112.91 -9.60 32.48
N LEU A 35 113.04 -10.34 33.59
CA LEU A 35 111.89 -10.84 34.36
C LEU A 35 111.04 -9.69 34.92
N PHE A 36 111.66 -8.62 35.43
CA PHE A 36 110.93 -7.46 35.94
C PHE A 36 110.17 -6.74 34.83
N VAL A 37 110.79 -6.55 33.65
CA VAL A 37 110.15 -5.96 32.47
C VAL A 37 108.97 -6.83 32.02
N GLU A 38 109.15 -8.15 31.90
CA GLU A 38 108.07 -9.06 31.50
C GLU A 38 106.88 -9.06 32.47
N HIS A 39 107.15 -8.98 33.78
CA HIS A 39 106.07 -8.87 34.78
C HIS A 39 105.41 -7.49 34.76
N TYR A 40 106.17 -6.42 34.56
CA TYR A 40 105.65 -5.06 34.43
C TYR A 40 104.75 -4.91 33.20
N ASP A 41 105.18 -5.42 32.05
CA ASP A 41 104.41 -5.42 30.81
C ASP A 41 103.14 -6.24 30.95
N ARG A 42 103.22 -7.46 31.53
CA ARG A 42 102.02 -8.27 31.81
C ARG A 42 101.00 -7.58 32.71
N VAL A 43 101.46 -6.86 33.73
CA VAL A 43 100.57 -6.09 34.63
C VAL A 43 99.94 -4.92 33.88
N ASN A 44 100.69 -4.23 33.01
CA ASN A 44 100.15 -3.13 32.24
C ASN A 44 99.16 -3.60 31.17
N ASP A 45 99.45 -4.69 30.47
CA ASP A 45 98.52 -5.31 29.51
C ASP A 45 97.23 -5.75 30.20
N ALA A 46 97.34 -6.38 31.38
CA ALA A 46 96.18 -6.76 32.17
C ALA A 46 95.36 -5.55 32.61
N LYS A 47 96.01 -4.45 33.04
CA LYS A 47 95.32 -3.20 33.38
C LYS A 47 94.62 -2.58 32.18
N ALA A 48 95.31 -2.45 31.05
CA ALA A 48 94.72 -1.94 29.81
C ALA A 48 93.50 -2.78 29.40
N ARG A 49 93.61 -4.10 29.53
CA ARG A 49 92.50 -5.01 29.23
C ARG A 49 91.32 -4.86 30.18
N ILE A 50 91.58 -4.64 31.47
CA ILE A 50 90.53 -4.37 32.46
C ILE A 50 89.82 -3.07 32.12
N ASP A 51 90.56 -2.01 31.80
CA ASP A 51 89.99 -0.70 31.47
C ASP A 51 89.14 -0.77 30.18
N GLU A 52 89.62 -1.47 29.15
CA GLU A 52 88.84 -1.74 27.93
C GLU A 52 87.54 -2.49 28.21
N LEU A 53 87.61 -3.57 28.98
CA LEU A 53 86.43 -4.38 29.32
C LEU A 53 85.46 -3.59 30.19
N TYR A 54 85.96 -2.75 31.09
CA TYR A 54 85.13 -1.91 31.94
C TYR A 54 84.41 -0.84 31.10
N ALA A 55 85.10 -0.15 30.21
CA ALA A 55 84.50 0.80 29.28
C ALA A 55 83.46 0.13 28.37
N ALA A 56 83.78 -1.04 27.81
CA ALA A 56 82.85 -1.81 26.99
C ALA A 56 81.61 -2.25 27.77
N ASN A 57 81.76 -2.65 29.04
CA ASN A 57 80.63 -3.04 29.88
C ASN A 57 79.73 -1.84 30.19
N GLN A 58 80.31 -0.68 30.51
CA GLN A 58 79.55 0.57 30.71
C GLN A 58 78.76 0.98 29.45
N ASP A 59 79.38 0.87 28.27
CA ASP A 59 78.70 1.14 27.00
C ASP A 59 77.52 0.17 26.76
N MET A 60 77.70 -1.11 27.09
CA MET A 60 76.64 -2.11 26.96
C MET A 60 75.52 -1.88 27.97
N GLU A 61 75.83 -1.51 29.21
CA GLU A 61 74.83 -1.14 30.21
C GLU A 61 74.02 0.10 29.76
N ALA A 62 74.69 1.13 29.25
CA ALA A 62 74.03 2.31 28.72
C ALA A 62 73.10 1.98 27.54
N ARG A 63 73.53 1.09 26.63
CA ARG A 63 72.69 0.58 25.52
C ARG A 63 71.50 -0.21 26.04
N MET A 64 71.69 -1.09 27.01
CA MET A 64 70.62 -1.88 27.62
C MET A 64 69.57 -1.00 28.29
N ASP A 65 69.99 0.04 28.99
CA ASP A 65 69.07 1.00 29.60
C ASP A 65 68.32 1.83 28.56
N GLY A 66 68.98 2.23 27.47
CA GLY A 66 68.33 2.85 26.31
C GLY A 66 67.24 1.96 25.71
N LEU A 67 67.54 0.68 25.49
CA LEU A 67 66.59 -0.31 24.97
C LEU A 67 65.42 -0.54 25.93
N ARG A 68 65.67 -0.61 27.25
CA ARG A 68 64.62 -0.75 28.27
C ARG A 68 63.68 0.46 28.29
N ARG A 69 64.21 1.69 28.19
CA ARG A 69 63.38 2.91 28.10
C ARG A 69 62.55 2.91 26.82
N ASN A 70 63.15 2.58 25.69
CA ASN A 70 62.42 2.50 24.42
C ASN A 70 61.30 1.45 24.47
N ARG A 71 61.60 0.26 25.00
CA ARG A 71 60.60 -0.80 25.20
C ARG A 71 59.41 -0.33 26.05
N ARG A 72 59.66 0.32 27.18
CA ARG A 72 58.59 0.88 28.03
C ARG A 72 57.73 1.91 27.28
N ASN A 73 58.35 2.80 26.53
CA ASN A 73 57.64 3.81 25.74
C ASN A 73 56.79 3.16 24.63
N MET A 74 57.34 2.16 23.93
CA MET A 74 56.61 1.43 22.91
C MET A 74 55.45 0.62 23.49
N GLU A 75 55.64 -0.03 24.63
CA GLU A 75 54.57 -0.76 25.33
C GLU A 75 53.44 0.18 25.75
N ALA A 76 53.75 1.36 26.29
CA ALA A 76 52.75 2.36 26.63
C ALA A 76 51.98 2.85 25.39
N LEU A 77 52.68 3.16 24.29
CA LEU A 77 52.05 3.57 23.02
C LEU A 77 51.17 2.45 22.44
N ALA A 78 51.63 1.19 22.51
CA ALA A 78 50.88 0.04 22.04
C ALA A 78 49.60 -0.15 22.85
N GLN A 79 49.69 -0.07 24.18
CA GLN A 79 48.51 -0.15 25.06
C GLN A 79 47.51 0.97 24.76
N GLU A 80 47.97 2.20 24.56
CA GLU A 80 47.09 3.31 24.21
C GLU A 80 46.40 3.08 22.86
N LYS A 81 47.14 2.65 21.84
CA LYS A 81 46.57 2.32 20.53
C LYS A 81 45.56 1.18 20.60
N THR A 82 45.83 0.14 21.40
CA THR A 82 44.90 -0.96 21.62
C THR A 82 43.62 -0.50 22.30
N ARG A 83 43.71 0.32 23.36
CA ARG A 83 42.53 0.90 24.03
C ARG A 83 41.69 1.73 23.07
N ARG A 84 42.32 2.64 22.30
CA ARG A 84 41.62 3.43 21.28
C ARG A 84 40.96 2.54 20.22
N ASN A 85 41.61 1.44 19.81
CA ASN A 85 41.04 0.51 18.84
C ASN A 85 39.81 -0.22 19.40
N GLU A 86 39.85 -0.64 20.66
CA GLU A 86 38.70 -1.26 21.34
C GLU A 86 37.53 -0.29 21.48
N ASP A 87 37.78 0.97 21.86
CA ASP A 87 36.75 1.99 21.95
C ASP A 87 36.11 2.27 20.59
N LEU A 88 36.92 2.37 19.53
CA LEU A 88 36.42 2.52 18.16
C LEU A 88 35.58 1.31 17.72
N LYS A 89 35.99 0.08 18.05
CA LYS A 89 35.21 -1.13 17.77
C LYS A 89 33.85 -1.10 18.48
N ARG A 90 33.80 -0.69 19.75
CA ARG A 90 32.54 -0.54 20.50
C ARG A 90 31.63 0.48 19.84
N ARG A 91 32.15 1.67 19.52
CA ARG A 91 31.39 2.72 18.82
C ARG A 91 30.88 2.26 17.46
N LEU A 92 31.68 1.50 16.71
CA LEU A 92 31.28 0.97 15.41
C LEU A 92 30.12 -0.02 15.54
N LEU A 93 30.16 -0.89 16.55
CA LEU A 93 29.05 -1.83 16.85
C LEU A 93 27.78 -1.09 17.27
N GLU A 94 27.89 -0.06 18.10
CA GLU A 94 26.75 0.79 18.49
C GLU A 94 26.15 1.52 17.29
N LEU A 95 27.00 2.11 16.43
CA LEU A 95 26.56 2.78 15.20
C LEU A 95 25.85 1.82 14.26
N ARG A 96 26.36 0.58 14.07
CA ARG A 96 25.67 -0.45 13.28
C ARG A 96 24.29 -0.79 13.85
N ARG A 97 24.18 -1.02 15.15
CA ARG A 97 22.89 -1.28 15.81
C ARG A 97 21.91 -0.12 15.63
N ASN A 98 22.39 1.11 15.73
CA ASN A 98 21.56 2.30 15.51
C ASN A 98 21.15 2.42 14.04
N GLN A 99 22.06 2.14 13.09
CA GLN A 99 21.76 2.11 11.67
C GLN A 99 20.67 1.08 11.34
N GLU A 100 20.76 -0.13 11.88
CA GLU A 100 19.74 -1.18 11.72
C GLU A 100 18.38 -0.72 12.26
N ARG A 101 18.35 -0.13 13.46
CA ARG A 101 17.11 0.43 14.05
C ARG A 101 16.50 1.53 13.19
N VAL A 102 17.32 2.43 12.67
CA VAL A 102 16.86 3.53 11.80
C VAL A 102 16.35 2.97 10.46
N ALA A 103 17.03 1.96 9.90
CA ALA A 103 16.59 1.30 8.68
C ALA A 103 15.22 0.63 8.85
N VAL A 104 15.00 -0.10 9.95
CA VAL A 104 13.68 -0.70 10.26
C VAL A 104 12.61 0.38 10.36
N ARG A 105 12.85 1.46 11.11
CA ARG A 105 11.90 2.59 11.22
C ARG A 105 11.62 3.26 9.87
N LEU A 106 12.61 3.36 9.01
CA LEU A 106 12.46 3.92 7.67
C LEU A 106 11.55 3.03 6.81
N GLU A 107 11.74 1.72 6.84
CA GLU A 107 10.90 0.77 6.11
C GLU A 107 9.45 0.75 6.65
N GLU A 108 9.27 0.79 7.98
CA GLU A 108 7.94 0.96 8.58
C GLU A 108 7.26 2.26 8.15
N ALA A 109 8.00 3.37 8.12
CA ALA A 109 7.48 4.67 7.69
C ALA A 109 7.11 4.67 6.20
N LYS A 110 7.92 4.04 5.34
CA LYS A 110 7.61 3.85 3.92
C LYS A 110 6.34 3.00 3.74
N ALA A 111 6.21 1.89 4.46
CA ALA A 111 5.04 1.03 4.39
C ALA A 111 3.76 1.77 4.85
N LYS A 112 3.83 2.55 5.93
CA LYS A 112 2.72 3.40 6.37
C LYS A 112 2.38 4.48 5.34
N LYS A 113 3.39 5.09 4.71
CA LYS A 113 3.19 6.09 3.65
C LYS A 113 2.45 5.47 2.46
N THR A 114 2.86 4.29 1.98
CA THR A 114 2.20 3.61 0.85
C THR A 114 0.78 3.19 1.20
N GLU A 115 0.55 2.68 2.41
CA GLU A 115 -0.80 2.35 2.89
C GLU A 115 -1.71 3.60 2.94
N LEU A 116 -1.24 4.70 3.53
CA LEU A 116 -2.01 5.94 3.62
C LEU A 116 -2.27 6.56 2.24
N ALA A 117 -1.30 6.48 1.33
CA ALA A 117 -1.49 6.92 -0.06
C ALA A 117 -2.58 6.10 -0.76
N GLY A 118 -2.54 4.77 -0.65
CA GLY A 118 -3.58 3.90 -1.22
C GLY A 118 -4.96 4.17 -0.61
N ARG A 119 -5.05 4.39 0.70
CA ARG A 119 -6.31 4.79 1.37
C ARG A 119 -6.81 6.15 0.87
N LEU A 120 -5.92 7.10 0.66
CA LEU A 120 -6.27 8.43 0.15
C LEU A 120 -6.80 8.35 -1.28
N GLU A 121 -6.15 7.56 -2.13
CA GLU A 121 -6.58 7.32 -3.52
C GLU A 121 -7.97 6.67 -3.55
N ALA A 122 -8.18 5.60 -2.77
CA ALA A 122 -9.48 4.94 -2.64
C ALA A 122 -10.58 5.91 -2.18
N ARG A 123 -10.33 6.69 -1.12
CA ARG A 123 -11.29 7.70 -0.63
C ARG A 123 -11.56 8.80 -1.63
N THR A 124 -10.57 9.17 -2.43
CA THR A 124 -10.72 10.17 -3.49
C THR A 124 -11.59 9.64 -4.63
N ALA A 125 -11.40 8.37 -5.02
CA ALA A 125 -12.26 7.69 -5.97
C ALA A 125 -13.71 7.56 -5.47
N ASP A 126 -13.91 7.11 -4.22
CA ASP A 126 -15.23 7.04 -3.58
C ASP A 126 -15.94 8.40 -3.58
N LYS A 127 -15.21 9.45 -3.18
CA LYS A 127 -15.75 10.82 -3.15
C LYS A 127 -16.16 11.29 -4.55
N LEU A 128 -15.40 10.95 -5.59
CA LEU A 128 -15.72 11.31 -6.96
C LEU A 128 -16.97 10.54 -7.44
N ALA A 129 -17.05 9.24 -7.16
CA ALA A 129 -18.20 8.41 -7.50
C ALA A 129 -19.48 8.93 -6.81
N LEU A 130 -19.43 9.18 -5.51
CA LEU A 130 -20.55 9.74 -4.74
C LEU A 130 -20.94 11.14 -5.23
N LYS A 131 -19.98 11.98 -5.62
CA LYS A 131 -20.29 13.28 -6.24
C LYS A 131 -21.01 13.13 -7.57
N GLN A 132 -20.60 12.19 -8.41
CA GLN A 132 -21.27 11.92 -9.69
C GLN A 132 -22.68 11.37 -9.46
N GLU A 133 -22.86 10.47 -8.51
CA GLU A 133 -24.16 9.92 -8.14
C GLU A 133 -25.09 11.01 -7.55
N SER A 134 -24.56 11.84 -6.64
CA SER A 134 -25.29 13.01 -6.13
C SER A 134 -25.69 13.97 -7.25
N ALA A 135 -24.81 14.22 -8.22
CA ALA A 135 -25.13 15.05 -9.38
C ALA A 135 -26.23 14.42 -10.27
N LYS A 136 -26.27 13.10 -10.40
CA LYS A 136 -27.35 12.38 -11.10
C LYS A 136 -28.68 12.44 -10.34
N LEU A 137 -28.65 12.42 -9.01
CA LEU A 137 -29.86 12.48 -8.16
C LEU A 137 -30.39 13.92 -7.99
N ARG A 138 -29.53 14.93 -8.15
CA ARG A 138 -29.88 16.35 -7.96
C ARG A 138 -31.09 16.80 -8.80
N PRO A 139 -31.23 16.47 -10.09
CA PRO A 139 -32.42 16.81 -10.88
C PRO A 139 -33.71 16.19 -10.35
N TYR A 140 -33.66 14.99 -9.76
CA TYR A 140 -34.83 14.30 -9.21
C TYR A 140 -35.27 14.91 -7.87
N THR A 141 -34.33 15.38 -7.05
CA THR A 141 -34.65 16.19 -5.86
C THR A 141 -35.12 17.60 -6.22
N LEU A 142 -34.72 18.11 -7.39
CA LEU A 142 -35.12 19.40 -7.95
C LEU A 142 -36.37 19.34 -8.84
N GLN A 143 -36.96 18.16 -9.10
CA GLN A 143 -38.35 18.10 -9.58
C GLN A 143 -39.20 18.66 -8.45
N SER A 144 -39.42 19.97 -8.54
CA SER A 144 -39.99 20.77 -7.47
C SER A 144 -41.37 20.23 -7.10
N PRO A 145 -41.78 20.40 -5.82
CA PRO A 145 -43.17 20.22 -5.43
C PRO A 145 -44.14 20.90 -6.39
N SER A 146 -43.74 22.03 -7.01
CA SER A 146 -44.55 22.71 -8.02
C SER A 146 -44.68 21.95 -9.35
N ALA A 147 -43.65 21.25 -9.83
CA ALA A 147 -43.75 20.41 -11.02
C ALA A 147 -44.65 19.19 -10.78
N LEU A 148 -44.53 18.59 -9.59
CA LEU A 148 -45.43 17.52 -9.15
C LEU A 148 -46.87 18.01 -8.95
N GLN A 149 -47.07 19.18 -8.35
CA GLN A 149 -48.40 19.81 -8.20
C GLN A 149 -49.02 20.18 -9.55
N ALA A 150 -48.23 20.69 -10.50
CA ALA A 150 -48.72 20.99 -11.84
C ALA A 150 -49.18 19.72 -12.57
N SER A 151 -48.35 18.66 -12.54
CA SER A 151 -48.74 17.37 -13.12
C SER A 151 -49.99 16.79 -12.45
N LEU A 152 -50.09 16.89 -11.12
CA LEU A 152 -51.25 16.41 -10.37
C LEU A 152 -52.51 17.24 -10.64
N ALA A 153 -52.38 18.55 -10.83
CA ALA A 153 -53.47 19.43 -11.24
C ALA A 153 -53.95 19.12 -12.67
N ASP A 154 -53.03 18.92 -13.62
CA ASP A 154 -53.36 18.53 -15.00
C ASP A 154 -54.03 17.16 -15.07
N LEU A 155 -53.51 16.18 -14.32
CA LEU A 155 -54.14 14.86 -14.18
C LEU A 155 -55.53 14.96 -13.57
N SER A 156 -55.72 15.79 -12.53
CA SER A 156 -57.03 16.00 -11.91
C SER A 156 -58.01 16.69 -12.86
N ALA A 157 -57.56 17.68 -13.64
CA ALA A 157 -58.37 18.35 -14.64
C ALA A 157 -58.80 17.38 -15.76
N THR A 158 -57.85 16.56 -16.24
CA THR A 158 -58.11 15.53 -17.26
C THR A 158 -59.11 14.50 -16.75
N LEU A 159 -58.95 14.01 -15.52
CA LEU A 159 -59.87 13.07 -14.90
C LEU A 159 -61.30 13.63 -14.78
N ASN A 160 -61.43 14.91 -14.40
CA ASN A 160 -62.73 15.56 -14.30
C ASN A 160 -63.37 15.77 -15.68
N ALA A 161 -62.59 16.11 -16.70
CA ALA A 161 -63.06 16.21 -18.08
C ALA A 161 -63.53 14.85 -18.61
N GLU A 162 -62.79 13.77 -18.38
CA GLU A 162 -63.20 12.43 -18.76
C GLU A 162 -64.47 11.97 -18.02
N ARG A 163 -64.60 12.28 -16.72
CA ARG A 163 -65.84 12.01 -15.98
C ARG A 163 -67.04 12.73 -16.58
N ALA A 164 -66.93 14.02 -16.88
CA ALA A 164 -68.00 14.78 -17.52
C ALA A 164 -68.35 14.23 -18.91
N HIS A 165 -67.34 13.75 -19.66
CA HIS A 165 -67.55 13.09 -20.94
C HIS A 165 -68.28 11.76 -20.80
N ILE A 166 -67.91 10.93 -19.81
CA ILE A 166 -68.61 9.67 -19.49
C ILE A 166 -70.06 9.94 -19.10
N ASP A 167 -70.33 10.94 -18.25
CA ASP A 167 -71.69 11.29 -17.85
C ASP A 167 -72.56 11.74 -19.04
N SER A 168 -71.96 12.47 -19.99
CA SER A 168 -72.61 12.87 -21.24
C SER A 168 -72.94 11.67 -22.12
N LEU A 169 -71.99 10.74 -22.26
CA LEU A 169 -72.20 9.50 -23.00
C LEU A 169 -73.28 8.62 -22.36
N ASP A 170 -73.32 8.50 -21.03
CA ASP A 170 -74.35 7.72 -20.32
C ASP A 170 -75.74 8.32 -20.53
N ARG A 171 -75.88 9.65 -20.44
CA ARG A 171 -77.15 10.34 -20.77
C ARG A 171 -77.59 10.07 -22.20
N ARG A 172 -76.66 10.12 -23.15
CA ARG A 172 -76.95 9.84 -24.57
C ARG A 172 -77.33 8.38 -24.77
N ALA A 173 -76.65 7.45 -24.13
CA ALA A 173 -76.97 6.03 -24.18
C ALA A 173 -78.38 5.75 -23.65
N ARG A 174 -78.75 6.36 -22.51
CA ARG A 174 -80.12 6.25 -21.95
C ARG A 174 -81.17 6.82 -22.90
N ALA A 175 -80.93 7.98 -23.50
CA ALA A 175 -81.86 8.57 -24.47
C ALA A 175 -82.04 7.69 -25.71
N LEU A 176 -80.95 7.12 -26.23
CA LEU A 176 -81.00 6.17 -27.34
C LEU A 176 -81.74 4.88 -26.95
N GLN A 177 -81.54 4.38 -25.73
CA GLN A 177 -82.28 3.21 -25.22
C GLN A 177 -83.78 3.47 -25.19
N THR A 178 -84.23 4.60 -24.62
CA THR A 178 -85.65 4.98 -24.61
C THR A 178 -86.22 5.09 -26.04
N SER A 179 -85.44 5.62 -26.99
CA SER A 179 -85.85 5.66 -28.39
C SER A 179 -85.95 4.25 -29.00
N SER A 180 -85.01 3.35 -28.68
CA SER A 180 -85.04 1.96 -29.14
C SER A 180 -86.24 1.20 -28.58
N ASP A 181 -86.55 1.40 -27.29
CA ASP A 181 -87.73 0.80 -26.66
C ASP A 181 -89.02 1.30 -27.33
N SER A 182 -89.09 2.60 -27.65
CA SER A 182 -90.21 3.19 -28.40
C SER A 182 -90.36 2.59 -29.81
N PHE A 183 -89.26 2.44 -30.56
CA PHE A 183 -89.27 1.77 -31.87
C PHE A 183 -89.70 0.31 -31.77
N THR A 184 -89.33 -0.38 -30.69
CA THR A 184 -89.75 -1.76 -30.44
C THR A 184 -91.27 -1.85 -30.25
N VAL A 185 -91.86 -0.94 -29.46
CA VAL A 185 -93.32 -0.84 -29.29
C VAL A 185 -94.01 -0.56 -30.62
N VAL A 186 -93.57 0.46 -31.37
CA VAL A 186 -94.15 0.81 -32.67
C VAL A 186 -94.05 -0.35 -33.67
N SER A 187 -92.94 -1.08 -33.66
CA SER A 187 -92.74 -2.26 -34.52
C SER A 187 -93.70 -3.40 -34.15
N ALA A 188 -93.98 -3.60 -32.85
CA ALA A 188 -94.99 -4.55 -32.39
C ALA A 188 -96.41 -4.13 -32.82
N ASP A 189 -96.74 -2.83 -32.72
CA ASP A 189 -98.02 -2.29 -33.17
C ASP A 189 -98.19 -2.46 -34.69
N VAL A 190 -97.16 -2.15 -35.48
CA VAL A 190 -97.16 -2.37 -36.94
C VAL A 190 -97.35 -3.84 -37.27
N ALA A 191 -96.65 -4.75 -36.58
CA ALA A 191 -96.84 -6.19 -36.77
C ALA A 191 -98.28 -6.63 -36.41
N SER A 192 -98.88 -6.04 -35.39
CA SER A 192 -100.29 -6.28 -35.05
C SER A 192 -101.24 -5.75 -36.13
N CYS A 193 -100.99 -4.57 -36.68
CA CYS A 193 -101.76 -4.02 -37.79
C CYS A 193 -101.65 -4.90 -39.05
N ILE A 194 -100.46 -5.43 -39.35
CA ILE A 194 -100.27 -6.36 -40.46
C ILE A 194 -101.13 -7.61 -40.25
N LYS A 195 -101.11 -8.22 -39.05
CA LYS A 195 -101.97 -9.38 -38.74
C LYS A 195 -103.46 -9.06 -38.90
N LEU A 196 -103.92 -7.92 -38.41
CA LEU A 196 -105.31 -7.48 -38.57
C LEU A 196 -105.67 -7.30 -40.05
N LEU A 197 -104.77 -6.75 -40.87
CA LEU A 197 -104.97 -6.63 -42.31
C LEU A 197 -105.02 -8.00 -43.01
N GLU A 198 -104.18 -8.95 -42.60
CA GLU A 198 -104.21 -10.34 -43.09
C GLU A 198 -105.52 -11.05 -42.71
N GLU A 199 -106.00 -10.87 -41.48
CA GLU A 199 -107.30 -11.40 -41.02
C GLU A 199 -108.46 -10.81 -41.83
N VAL A 200 -108.50 -9.48 -42.01
CA VAL A 200 -109.51 -8.80 -42.82
C VAL A 200 -109.46 -9.26 -44.28
N ALA A 201 -108.26 -9.39 -44.87
CA ALA A 201 -108.11 -9.92 -46.22
C ALA A 201 -108.61 -11.37 -46.34
N GLY A 202 -108.36 -12.19 -45.31
CA GLY A 202 -108.88 -13.55 -45.21
C GLY A 202 -110.40 -13.60 -45.11
N ASP A 203 -111.01 -12.70 -44.32
CA ASP A 203 -112.47 -12.61 -44.22
C ASP A 203 -113.11 -12.08 -45.50
N LEU A 204 -112.46 -11.14 -46.21
CA LEU A 204 -112.88 -10.68 -47.53
C LEU A 204 -112.89 -11.84 -48.54
N ALA A 205 -111.85 -12.67 -48.53
CA ALA A 205 -111.77 -13.84 -49.41
C ALA A 205 -112.87 -14.87 -49.11
N LYS A 206 -113.20 -15.08 -47.83
CA LYS A 206 -114.35 -15.93 -47.44
C LYS A 206 -115.68 -15.32 -47.89
N GLU A 207 -115.84 -14.01 -47.76
CA GLU A 207 -117.04 -13.30 -48.24
C GLU A 207 -117.17 -13.46 -49.75
N ASP A 208 -116.10 -13.27 -50.52
CA ASP A 208 -116.09 -13.50 -51.97
C ASP A 208 -116.45 -14.95 -52.33
N GLU A 209 -115.94 -15.95 -51.60
CA GLU A 209 -116.32 -17.36 -51.79
C GLU A 209 -117.80 -17.62 -51.49
N GLU A 210 -118.34 -17.08 -50.39
CA GLU A 210 -119.75 -17.19 -50.03
C GLU A 210 -120.65 -16.47 -51.04
N THR A 211 -120.19 -15.35 -51.58
CA THR A 211 -120.88 -14.60 -52.64
C THR A 211 -120.88 -15.40 -53.95
N ALA A 212 -119.76 -16.03 -54.30
CA ALA A 212 -119.67 -16.95 -55.44
C ALA A 212 -120.55 -18.20 -55.24
N ARG A 213 -120.63 -18.77 -54.03
CA ARG A 213 -121.54 -19.89 -53.71
C ARG A 213 -123.01 -19.46 -53.84
N LYS A 214 -123.38 -18.30 -53.32
CA LYS A 214 -124.73 -17.73 -53.48
C LYS A 214 -125.06 -17.49 -54.95
N SER A 215 -124.11 -16.99 -55.75
CA SER A 215 -124.27 -16.86 -57.20
C SER A 215 -124.52 -18.21 -57.86
N ARG A 216 -123.71 -19.24 -57.56
CA ARG A 216 -123.90 -20.61 -58.09
C ARG A 216 -125.24 -21.23 -57.65
N GLN A 217 -125.67 -21.01 -56.42
CA GLN A 217 -126.97 -21.47 -55.93
C GLN A 217 -128.12 -20.73 -56.62
N HIS A 218 -127.97 -19.43 -56.87
CA HIS A 218 -128.93 -18.63 -57.63
C HIS A 218 -129.02 -19.13 -59.09
N ASP A 219 -127.89 -19.43 -59.73
CA ASP A 219 -127.85 -19.99 -61.08
C ASP A 219 -128.47 -21.40 -61.13
N ALA A 220 -128.20 -22.26 -60.15
CA ALA A 220 -128.84 -23.58 -60.04
C ALA A 220 -130.36 -23.51 -59.80
N LEU A 221 -130.83 -22.50 -59.04
CA LEU A 221 -132.25 -22.23 -58.86
C LEU A 221 -132.89 -21.66 -60.15
N ALA A 222 -132.16 -20.85 -60.91
CA ALA A 222 -132.59 -20.36 -62.21
C ALA A 222 -132.72 -21.50 -63.25
N GLU A 223 -131.79 -22.45 -63.29
CA GLU A 223 -131.89 -23.65 -64.12
C GLU A 223 -133.07 -24.56 -63.71
N ARG A 224 -133.31 -24.76 -62.41
CA ARG A 224 -134.51 -25.47 -61.92
C ARG A 224 -135.82 -24.76 -62.27
N ARG A 225 -135.82 -23.42 -62.32
CA ARG A 225 -137.00 -22.63 -62.72
C ARG A 225 -137.22 -22.64 -64.24
N GLY A 226 -136.17 -22.81 -65.02
CA GLY A 226 -136.23 -23.03 -66.47
C GLY A 226 -136.82 -24.40 -66.83
N GLY A 227 -136.45 -25.45 -66.10
CA GLY A 227 -136.96 -26.81 -66.33
C GLY A 227 -138.46 -27.01 -66.04
N VAL A 228 -139.03 -26.19 -65.16
CA VAL A 228 -140.46 -26.28 -64.76
C VAL A 228 -141.40 -25.56 -65.74
N LYS A 229 -140.88 -24.72 -66.65
CA LYS A 229 -141.69 -23.99 -67.66
C LYS A 229 -141.85 -24.72 -69.01
N ALA A 230 -141.33 -25.94 -69.16
CA ALA A 230 -141.41 -26.72 -70.40
C ALA A 230 -142.46 -27.86 -70.36
N ILE A 231 -143.34 -27.89 -69.34
CA ILE A 231 -144.34 -28.98 -69.15
C ILE A 231 -145.80 -28.47 -69.09
N GLU A 232 -146.08 -27.20 -69.42
CA GLU A 232 -147.47 -26.73 -69.66
C GLU A 232 -147.62 -26.11 -71.05
#